data_AF-A0A7J7WDE8-F1
#
_entry.id   AF-A0A7J7WDE8-F1
#
_cell.length_a   1.000
_cell.length_b   1.000
_cell.length_c   1.000
_cell.angle_alpha   90.00
_cell.angle_beta   90.00
_cell.angle_gamma   90.00
#
_symmetry.space_group_name_H-M   'P 1'
#
loop_
_entity.id
_entity.type
_entity.pdbx_description
1 polymer ?
#
loop_
_entity_poly.entity_id
_entity_poly.type
_entity_poly.pdbx_seq_one_letter_code
_entity_poly.pdbx_strand_id
1 'polypeptide(L)'
;MPVRWFLLSLALGPSPVVLSLERLMEPRDAARCSPGLSCHLWDGDVLCLPGAVEPAPGPVLVPTRLQTELVLRCHEETDCNLCVRVSVHLAVRGHWEEPDNEEPFGRAADPELEEPRNASLQAQVVLSFQAYPTARCVLLEVQVPTALVQPGQSVV
;
A
#
# COMPACT_ATOMS: atom_id res chain seq x y z
N MET A 1 60.40 -19.68 39.60
CA MET A 1 59.36 -18.72 39.20
C MET A 1 59.21 -18.77 37.69
N PRO A 2 58.06 -19.20 37.10
CA PRO A 2 57.86 -19.07 35.66
C PRO A 2 56.86 -17.95 35.33
N VAL A 3 57.26 -17.09 34.40
CA VAL A 3 56.48 -15.98 33.87
C VAL A 3 55.33 -16.53 33.03
N ARG A 4 54.08 -16.18 33.38
CA ARG A 4 52.89 -16.53 32.60
C ARG A 4 52.72 -15.51 31.49
N TRP A 5 53.07 -15.91 30.27
CA TRP A 5 52.71 -15.18 29.05
C TRP A 5 51.19 -15.31 28.83
N PHE A 6 50.45 -14.27 29.18
CA PHE A 6 49.06 -14.12 28.75
C PHE A 6 49.03 -13.67 27.28
N LEU A 7 48.68 -14.60 26.39
CA LEU A 7 48.34 -14.29 25.01
C LEU A 7 46.99 -13.55 24.99
N LEU A 8 47.04 -12.23 24.83
CA LEU A 8 45.89 -11.40 24.47
C LEU A 8 45.46 -11.77 23.04
N SER A 9 44.54 -12.72 22.94
CA SER A 9 43.84 -13.01 21.69
C SER A 9 42.70 -11.99 21.55
N LEU A 10 42.95 -10.91 20.84
CA LEU A 10 41.92 -9.96 20.38
C LEU A 10 41.06 -10.69 19.34
N ALA A 11 39.96 -11.28 19.81
CA ALA A 11 38.91 -11.75 18.92
C ALA A 11 38.20 -10.53 18.32
N LEU A 12 38.64 -10.06 17.15
CA LEU A 12 37.82 -9.25 16.26
C LEU A 12 36.72 -10.14 15.69
N GLY A 13 35.67 -10.35 16.48
CA GLY A 13 34.42 -10.90 15.96
C GLY A 13 33.78 -9.89 14.99
N PRO A 14 33.01 -10.36 13.99
CA PRO A 14 32.26 -9.47 13.10
C PRO A 14 31.37 -8.56 13.94
N SER A 15 31.52 -7.24 13.78
CA SER A 15 30.65 -6.27 14.44
C SER A 15 29.22 -6.55 14.00
N PRO A 16 28.27 -6.76 14.94
CA PRO A 16 26.87 -6.92 14.58
C PRO A 16 26.44 -5.64 13.84
N VAL A 17 25.92 -5.80 12.63
CA VAL A 17 25.31 -4.70 11.89
C VAL A 17 24.10 -4.26 12.69
N VAL A 18 24.20 -3.13 13.39
CA VAL A 18 23.08 -2.52 14.09
C VAL A 18 22.24 -1.81 13.04
N LEU A 19 21.13 -2.42 12.63
CA LEU A 19 20.14 -1.75 11.78
C LEU A 19 19.35 -0.79 12.65
N SER A 20 19.52 0.52 12.42
CA SER A 20 18.67 1.56 13.02
C SER A 20 17.31 1.53 12.32
N LEU A 21 16.39 0.73 12.85
CA LEU A 21 15.02 0.63 12.35
C LEU A 21 14.19 1.82 12.83
N GLU A 22 13.29 2.29 11.98
CA GLU A 22 12.30 3.30 12.38
C GLU A 22 11.40 2.74 13.48
N ARG A 23 11.15 3.56 14.50
CA ARG A 23 10.34 3.22 15.67
C ARG A 23 8.96 3.85 15.58
N LEU A 24 7.92 3.01 15.63
CA LEU A 24 6.52 3.41 15.61
C LEU A 24 5.89 3.18 16.99
N MET A 25 5.29 4.23 17.54
CA MET A 25 4.55 4.17 18.82
C MET A 25 3.05 3.93 18.64
N GLU A 26 2.63 3.50 17.44
CA GLU A 26 1.24 3.19 17.13
C GLU A 26 0.92 1.75 17.59
N PRO A 27 -0.03 1.54 18.51
CA PRO A 27 -0.33 0.21 19.06
C PRO A 27 -1.17 -0.67 18.10
N ARG A 28 -1.70 -0.09 17.01
CA ARG A 28 -2.58 -0.77 16.05
C ARG A 28 -2.05 -0.65 14.63
N ASP A 29 -2.55 -1.52 13.76
CA ASP A 29 -2.31 -1.37 12.33
C ASP A 29 -2.95 -0.09 11.81
N ALA A 30 -2.25 0.57 10.89
CA ALA A 30 -2.70 1.80 10.25
C ALA A 30 -2.27 1.78 8.79
N ALA A 31 -3.11 2.38 7.94
CA ALA A 31 -2.76 2.68 6.56
C ALA A 31 -2.46 4.17 6.41
N ARG A 32 -1.52 4.49 5.53
CA ARG A 32 -1.19 5.87 5.15
C ARG A 32 -1.22 5.96 3.64
N CYS A 33 -1.76 7.06 3.15
CA CYS A 33 -1.93 7.32 1.74
C CYS A 33 -1.08 8.50 1.30
N SER A 34 -0.68 8.48 0.03
CA SER A 34 -0.15 9.65 -0.65
C SER A 34 -1.16 10.83 -0.62
N PRO A 35 -0.66 12.07 -0.65
CA PRO A 35 -1.53 13.26 -0.57
C PRO A 35 -2.64 13.23 -1.63
N GLY A 36 -3.87 13.49 -1.19
CA GLY A 36 -5.04 13.54 -2.05
C GLY A 36 -5.79 12.21 -2.20
N LEU A 37 -5.25 11.09 -1.73
CA LEU A 37 -6.01 9.84 -1.63
C LEU A 37 -6.66 9.69 -0.26
N SER A 38 -7.72 8.89 -0.22
CA SER A 38 -8.25 8.32 1.01
C SER A 38 -7.95 6.82 1.05
N CYS A 39 -7.52 6.30 2.19
CA CYS A 39 -7.48 4.87 2.43
C CYS A 39 -8.09 4.49 3.76
N HIS A 40 -8.68 3.31 3.76
CA HIS A 40 -9.23 2.67 4.93
C HIS A 40 -8.70 1.24 5.04
N LEU A 41 -8.01 0.97 6.16
CA LEU A 41 -7.63 -0.38 6.52
C LEU A 41 -8.82 -1.02 7.24
N TRP A 42 -9.36 -2.10 6.69
CA TRP A 42 -10.44 -2.83 7.31
C TRP A 42 -9.94 -3.59 8.54
N ASP A 43 -10.71 -3.51 9.63
CA ASP A 43 -10.37 -4.20 10.88
C ASP A 43 -10.52 -5.73 10.71
N GLY A 44 -9.51 -6.46 11.16
CA GLY A 44 -9.50 -7.92 11.21
C GLY A 44 -8.90 -8.59 9.97
N ASP A 45 -8.63 -9.90 10.10
CA ASP A 45 -8.06 -10.70 9.03
C ASP A 45 -9.17 -11.17 8.09
N VAL A 46 -8.98 -10.97 6.79
CA VAL A 46 -9.91 -11.40 5.74
C VAL A 46 -9.44 -12.69 5.08
N LEU A 47 -10.30 -13.36 4.31
CA LEU A 47 -9.88 -14.47 3.46
C LEU A 47 -9.36 -13.93 2.12
N CYS A 48 -8.06 -14.12 1.85
CA CYS A 48 -7.50 -13.82 0.54
C CYS A 48 -7.89 -14.91 -0.47
N LEU A 49 -8.84 -14.62 -1.35
CA LEU A 49 -9.11 -15.45 -2.54
C LEU A 49 -8.76 -14.63 -3.78
N PRO A 50 -7.76 -15.04 -4.60
CA PRO A 50 -7.36 -14.27 -5.76
C PRO A 50 -8.43 -14.21 -6.86
N GLY A 51 -9.37 -15.15 -6.86
CA GLY A 51 -10.41 -15.23 -7.89
C GLY A 51 -9.85 -15.49 -9.30
N ALA A 52 -10.67 -15.19 -10.31
CA ALA A 52 -10.26 -15.18 -11.70
C ALA A 52 -9.99 -13.74 -12.17
N VAL A 53 -9.14 -13.59 -13.20
CA VAL A 53 -8.90 -12.29 -13.83
C VAL A 53 -10.02 -12.02 -14.83
N GLU A 54 -10.69 -10.89 -14.67
CA GLU A 54 -11.81 -10.46 -15.52
C GLU A 54 -11.45 -9.23 -16.36
N PRO A 55 -12.05 -9.06 -17.56
CA PRO A 55 -11.88 -7.85 -18.34
C PRO A 55 -12.43 -6.63 -17.57
N ALA A 56 -11.66 -5.55 -17.52
CA ALA A 56 -12.09 -4.33 -16.85
C ALA A 56 -13.17 -3.61 -17.67
N PRO A 57 -14.31 -3.22 -17.06
CA PRO A 57 -15.37 -2.50 -17.76
C PRO A 57 -15.01 -1.02 -18.04
N GLY A 58 -13.85 -0.55 -17.56
CA GLY A 58 -13.39 0.82 -17.68
C GLY A 58 -12.07 1.03 -16.93
N PRO A 59 -11.77 2.27 -16.52
CA PRO A 59 -10.58 2.57 -15.73
C PRO A 59 -10.63 1.91 -14.35
N VAL A 60 -9.54 1.26 -13.94
CA VAL A 60 -9.37 0.55 -12.68
C VAL A 60 -8.02 0.84 -12.06
N LEU A 61 -7.93 0.79 -10.73
CA LEU A 61 -6.66 0.88 -10.01
C LEU A 61 -6.03 -0.50 -9.91
N VAL A 62 -4.77 -0.62 -10.30
CA VAL A 62 -4.04 -1.88 -10.22
C VAL A 62 -2.74 -1.72 -9.41
N PRO A 63 -2.38 -2.70 -8.56
CA PRO A 63 -1.05 -2.79 -7.96
C PRO A 63 0.02 -2.93 -9.04
N THR A 64 1.04 -2.09 -8.98
CA THR A 64 2.17 -2.08 -9.93
C THR A 64 3.49 -2.47 -9.27
N ARG A 65 3.65 -2.17 -7.98
CA ARG A 65 4.85 -2.50 -7.20
C ARG A 65 4.52 -2.65 -5.73
N LEU A 66 5.18 -3.62 -5.10
CA LEU A 66 5.22 -3.79 -3.65
C LEU A 66 6.63 -3.48 -3.15
N GLN A 67 6.72 -2.69 -2.09
CA GLN A 67 7.96 -2.43 -1.37
C GLN A 67 7.76 -2.78 0.10
N THR A 68 8.77 -3.37 0.72
CA THR A 68 8.70 -3.81 2.13
C THR A 68 9.88 -3.24 2.91
N GLU A 69 9.61 -2.73 4.09
CA GLU A 69 10.61 -2.19 5.01
C GLU A 69 10.45 -2.83 6.39
N LEU A 70 11.57 -3.05 7.09
CA LEU A 70 11.54 -3.48 8.48
C LEU A 70 11.39 -2.25 9.38
N VAL A 71 10.47 -2.31 10.32
CA VAL A 71 10.24 -1.27 11.33
C VAL A 71 10.05 -1.91 12.69
N LEU A 72 10.26 -1.14 13.76
CA LEU A 72 9.94 -1.55 15.12
C LEU A 72 8.60 -0.94 15.50
N ARG A 73 7.63 -1.78 15.87
CA ARG A 73 6.39 -1.33 16.51
C ARG A 73 6.52 -1.53 18.01
N CYS A 74 6.35 -0.46 18.77
CA CYS A 74 6.56 -0.50 20.21
C CYS A 74 5.32 -0.07 20.96
N HIS A 75 4.93 -0.86 21.96
CA HIS A 75 3.87 -0.50 22.90
C HIS A 75 4.42 0.42 24.00
N GLU A 76 5.66 0.16 24.45
CA GLU A 76 6.40 0.94 25.44
C GLU A 76 7.86 1.13 25.00
N GLU A 77 8.70 1.83 25.80
CA GLU A 77 10.09 2.14 25.44
C GLU A 77 10.98 0.89 25.26
N THR A 78 10.64 -0.22 25.91
CA THR A 78 11.42 -1.47 25.86
C THR A 78 10.68 -2.64 25.22
N ASP A 79 9.37 -2.53 25.03
CA ASP A 79 8.53 -3.56 24.40
C ASP A 79 8.28 -3.23 22.93
N CYS A 80 9.10 -3.81 22.05
CA CYS A 80 9.07 -3.60 20.62
C CYS A 80 9.07 -4.92 19.87
N ASN A 81 8.24 -5.00 18.83
CA ASN A 81 8.18 -6.11 17.89
C ASN A 81 8.72 -5.68 16.52
N LEU A 82 9.41 -6.60 15.84
CA LEU A 82 9.74 -6.43 14.43
C LEU A 82 8.46 -6.52 13.60
N CYS A 83 8.24 -5.53 12.76
CA CYS A 83 7.10 -5.47 11.84
C CYS A 83 7.59 -5.22 10.41
N VAL A 84 6.76 -5.61 9.46
CA VAL A 84 6.96 -5.32 8.04
C VAL A 84 6.01 -4.21 7.65
N ARG A 85 6.56 -3.06 7.26
CA ARG A 85 5.81 -2.00 6.58
C ARG A 85 5.74 -2.34 5.10
N VAL A 86 4.55 -2.28 4.52
CA VAL A 86 4.32 -2.56 3.10
C VAL A 86 3.83 -1.28 2.42
N SER A 87 4.51 -0.87 1.35
CA SER A 87 4.09 0.23 0.48
C SER A 87 3.62 -0.34 -0.86
N VAL A 88 2.37 -0.02 -1.22
CA VAL A 88 1.73 -0.52 -2.43
C VAL A 88 1.60 0.62 -3.44
N HIS A 89 2.29 0.51 -4.57
CA HIS A 89 2.16 1.50 -5.64
C HIS A 89 1.03 1.08 -6.56
N LEU A 90 0.04 1.95 -6.73
CA LEU A 90 -1.12 1.76 -7.58
C LEU A 90 -1.01 2.63 -8.84
N ALA A 91 -1.60 2.19 -9.94
CA ALA A 91 -1.75 3.02 -11.14
C ALA A 91 -3.13 2.83 -11.77
N VAL A 92 -3.61 3.88 -12.45
CA VAL A 92 -4.83 3.80 -13.26
C VAL A 92 -4.52 3.09 -14.58
N ARG A 93 -5.26 2.01 -14.86
CA ARG A 93 -5.21 1.23 -16.12
C ARG A 93 -6.63 0.99 -16.62
N GLY A 94 -6.77 0.53 -17.86
CA GLY A 94 -8.08 0.27 -18.49
C GLY A 94 -8.40 1.29 -19.58
N HIS A 95 -9.44 0.99 -20.36
CA HIS A 95 -9.88 1.88 -21.44
C HIS A 95 -10.54 3.11 -20.82
N TRP A 96 -10.06 4.29 -21.23
CA TRP A 96 -10.65 5.58 -20.87
C TRP A 96 -11.51 6.02 -22.05
N GLU A 97 -12.82 6.05 -21.87
CA GLU A 97 -13.71 6.68 -22.84
C GLU A 97 -13.62 8.18 -22.60
N GLU A 98 -13.01 8.89 -23.56
CA GLU A 98 -12.96 10.34 -23.53
C GLU A 98 -14.39 10.86 -23.68
N PRO A 99 -14.85 11.81 -22.85
CA PRO A 99 -16.19 12.36 -23.01
C PRO A 99 -16.28 12.98 -24.40
N ASP A 100 -17.24 12.51 -25.20
CA ASP A 100 -17.51 13.04 -26.54
C ASP A 100 -17.71 14.55 -26.44
N ASN A 101 -16.76 15.31 -26.98
CA ASN A 101 -16.84 16.76 -27.09
C ASN A 101 -17.65 17.16 -28.35
N GLU A 102 -18.68 16.38 -28.67
CA GLU A 102 -19.58 16.66 -29.78
C GLU A 102 -20.70 17.56 -29.25
N GLU A 103 -20.58 18.87 -29.45
CA GLU A 103 -21.76 19.73 -29.39
C GLU A 103 -22.74 19.30 -30.51
N PRO A 104 -23.94 18.78 -30.20
CA PRO A 104 -24.94 18.60 -31.21
C PRO A 104 -25.61 19.96 -31.41
N PHE A 105 -25.29 20.61 -32.52
CA PHE A 105 -26.10 21.67 -33.08
C PHE A 105 -27.58 21.22 -33.13
N GLY A 106 -28.40 21.79 -32.25
CA GLY A 106 -29.84 21.94 -32.42
C GLY A 106 -30.70 20.70 -32.15
N ARG A 107 -31.18 20.56 -30.90
CA ARG A 107 -32.56 20.14 -30.62
C ARG A 107 -32.96 20.52 -29.21
N ALA A 108 -34.11 21.18 -29.08
CA ALA A 108 -34.74 21.44 -27.80
C ALA A 108 -35.23 20.11 -27.20
N ALA A 109 -34.65 19.69 -26.08
CA ALA A 109 -35.15 18.66 -25.19
C ALA A 109 -34.58 18.91 -23.78
N ASP A 110 -35.39 18.60 -22.77
CA ASP A 110 -35.19 18.83 -21.33
C ASP A 110 -33.75 18.62 -20.81
N PRO A 111 -33.24 19.49 -19.90
CA PRO A 111 -31.99 19.24 -19.20
C PRO A 111 -32.26 18.40 -17.95
N GLU A 112 -32.74 17.17 -18.11
CA GLU A 112 -32.70 16.17 -17.03
C GLU A 112 -31.53 15.22 -17.25
N LEU A 113 -30.44 15.51 -16.52
CA LEU A 113 -29.47 14.55 -15.96
C LEU A 113 -28.64 13.71 -16.94
N GLU A 114 -27.61 14.30 -17.53
CA GLU A 114 -26.32 13.59 -17.65
C GLU A 114 -25.18 14.54 -17.30
N GLU A 115 -24.90 14.64 -16.00
CA GLU A 115 -23.58 15.07 -15.55
C GLU A 115 -22.57 14.07 -16.12
N PRO A 116 -21.46 14.49 -16.76
CA PRO A 116 -20.35 13.59 -16.98
C PRO A 116 -19.93 13.14 -15.58
N ARG A 117 -20.19 11.88 -15.21
CA ARG A 117 -19.82 11.37 -13.90
C ARG A 117 -18.31 11.36 -13.84
N ASN A 118 -17.78 12.47 -13.36
CA ASN A 118 -16.42 12.68 -12.88
C ASN A 118 -16.20 11.76 -11.68
N ALA A 119 -16.19 10.45 -11.91
CA ALA A 119 -16.27 9.45 -10.87
C ALA A 119 -14.90 9.26 -10.23
N SER A 120 -14.83 9.45 -8.92
CA SER A 120 -13.70 8.97 -8.12
C SER A 120 -13.51 7.47 -8.37
N LEU A 121 -12.27 7.02 -8.53
CA LEU A 121 -11.98 5.59 -8.62
C LEU A 121 -11.84 5.01 -7.22
N GLN A 122 -12.43 3.83 -7.01
CA GLN A 122 -12.35 3.09 -5.76
C GLN A 122 -11.78 1.70 -6.04
N ALA A 123 -10.91 1.21 -5.17
CA ALA A 123 -10.38 -0.13 -5.26
C ALA A 123 -10.18 -0.77 -3.89
N GLN A 124 -10.32 -2.09 -3.88
CA GLN A 124 -10.02 -2.95 -2.75
C GLN A 124 -8.75 -3.73 -3.05
N VAL A 125 -7.72 -3.49 -2.24
CA VAL A 125 -6.40 -4.10 -2.37
C VAL A 125 -6.22 -5.08 -1.23
N VAL A 126 -6.05 -6.35 -1.57
CA VAL A 126 -5.78 -7.40 -0.59
C VAL A 126 -4.28 -7.64 -0.49
N LEU A 127 -3.75 -7.60 0.74
CA LEU A 127 -2.37 -7.97 1.03
C LEU A 127 -2.33 -9.29 1.78
N SER A 128 -1.63 -10.26 1.19
CA SER A 128 -1.35 -11.56 1.80
C SER A 128 0.10 -11.58 2.29
N PHE A 129 0.28 -11.87 3.57
CA PHE A 129 1.57 -12.06 4.20
C PHE A 129 1.71 -13.51 4.68
N GLN A 130 2.83 -14.14 4.37
CA GLN A 130 3.12 -15.51 4.77
C GLN A 130 4.55 -15.59 5.35
N ALA A 131 4.65 -15.97 6.62
CA ALA A 131 5.90 -16.25 7.30
C ALA A 131 5.70 -17.49 8.18
N TYR A 132 6.20 -18.63 7.74
CA TYR A 132 5.92 -19.92 8.39
C TYR A 132 6.22 -19.88 9.91
N PRO A 133 5.28 -20.26 10.79
CA PRO A 133 4.01 -20.95 10.50
C PRO A 133 2.77 -20.03 10.34
N THR A 134 2.93 -18.70 10.35
CA THR A 134 1.82 -17.75 10.33
C THR A 134 1.51 -17.24 8.92
N ALA A 135 0.23 -16.99 8.67
CA ALA A 135 -0.25 -16.30 7.48
C ALA A 135 -1.33 -15.30 7.90
N ARG A 136 -1.33 -14.14 7.25
CA ARG A 136 -2.26 -13.04 7.55
C ARG A 136 -2.71 -12.38 6.25
N CYS A 137 -3.95 -11.92 6.24
CA CYS A 137 -4.58 -11.30 5.09
C CYS A 137 -5.30 -10.03 5.52
N VAL A 138 -4.96 -8.91 4.90
CA VAL A 138 -5.56 -7.60 5.22
C VAL A 138 -6.17 -6.97 3.98
N LEU A 139 -7.25 -6.20 4.18
CA LEU A 139 -7.97 -5.51 3.13
C LEU A 139 -7.79 -4.00 3.28
N LEU A 140 -7.26 -3.37 2.24
CA LEU A 140 -7.09 -1.93 2.12
C LEU A 140 -8.05 -1.40 1.07
N GLU A 141 -8.90 -0.48 1.46
CA GLU A 141 -9.75 0.27 0.53
C GLU A 141 -9.08 1.59 0.19
N VAL A 142 -9.04 1.94 -1.09
CA VAL A 142 -8.42 3.15 -1.62
C VAL A 142 -9.41 3.90 -2.49
N GLN A 143 -9.54 5.20 -2.27
CA GLN A 143 -10.32 6.11 -3.10
C GLN A 143 -9.42 7.19 -3.69
N VAL A 144 -9.44 7.30 -5.02
CA VAL A 144 -8.70 8.29 -5.80
C VAL A 144 -9.69 9.32 -6.34
N PRO A 145 -9.55 10.61 -5.96
CA PRO A 145 -10.43 11.66 -6.47
C PRO A 145 -10.18 11.88 -7.95
N THR A 146 -11.21 12.32 -8.66
CA THR A 146 -11.21 12.49 -10.12
C THR A 146 -10.04 13.34 -10.64
N ALA A 147 -9.62 14.37 -9.88
CA ALA A 147 -8.50 15.23 -10.23
C ALA A 147 -7.15 14.49 -10.37
N LEU A 148 -7.00 13.32 -9.73
CA LEU A 148 -5.80 12.49 -9.75
C LEU A 148 -5.95 11.26 -10.67
N VAL A 149 -7.12 11.07 -11.28
CA VAL A 149 -7.37 9.98 -12.20
C VAL A 149 -6.83 10.37 -13.58
N GLN A 150 -5.51 10.23 -13.76
CA GLN A 150 -4.89 10.32 -15.08
C GLN A 150 -4.32 8.94 -15.49
N PRO A 151 -4.50 8.51 -16.75
CA PRO A 151 -3.94 7.27 -17.24
C PRO A 151 -2.42 7.21 -17.01
N GLY A 152 -1.94 6.15 -16.35
CA GLY A 152 -0.51 5.95 -16.10
C GLY A 152 0.10 6.73 -14.94
N GLN A 153 -0.67 7.55 -14.22
CA GLN A 153 -0.21 8.21 -13.00
C GLN A 153 -0.10 7.19 -11.85
N SER A 154 1.03 7.23 -11.14
CA SER A 154 1.31 6.35 -10.00
C SER A 154 0.90 7.04 -8.71
N VAL A 155 0.20 6.30 -7.84
CA VAL A 155 -0.16 6.73 -6.49
C VAL A 155 0.29 5.68 -5.48
N VAL A 156 0.51 6.07 -4.22
CA VAL A 156 1.04 5.21 -3.14
C VAL A 156 0.09 5.20 -1.96
#